data_AF-A0ABD5TRN4-F1
#
_entry.id   AF-A0ABD5TRN4-F1
#
_cell.length_a   1.000
_cell.length_b   1.000
_cell.length_c   1.000
_cell.angle_alpha   90.00
_cell.angle_beta   90.00
_cell.angle_gamma   90.00
#
_symmetry.space_group_name_H-M   'P 1'
#
loop_
_entity.id
_entity.type
_entity.pdbx_description
1 polymer ?
#
loop_
_entity_poly.entity_id
_entity_poly.type
_entity_poly.pdbx_seq_one_letter_code
_entity_poly.pdbx_strand_id
1 'polypeptide(L)'
;MVLPETFSLPPYYVLVPLLVALAGVSVMLVVLEPPVTDRTVLAFVPWMVLGSTFYVLYQVEAVPSTIAVLFTSPTVYVTTAIVAGGVWLLGIFLYAAGLQPSISRFVGIVGTVFAVCFVVFTLYASWQRGTFQPFWPVIAVVISGVVAALAWLALSLWFTEVAAVTGATGALVVFGHTLDGVSTAIGYDVIGAGEDVPVSLAILEFGESLPTADLIGAGWLFVLVKVALALVIVGLFEEYVREEPRRGRTVLALLAAVGLGPGVHNVLLFTAAPF
;
A
#
# COMPACT_ATOMS: atom_id res chain seq x y z
N MET A 1 -12.48 -19.22 11.76
CA MET A 1 -13.25 -18.07 11.23
C MET A 1 -12.51 -17.56 10.00
N VAL A 2 -13.21 -17.11 8.95
CA VAL A 2 -12.58 -16.70 7.66
C VAL A 2 -12.21 -15.21 7.63
N LEU A 3 -12.60 -14.45 8.66
CA LEU A 3 -12.27 -13.03 8.79
C LEU A 3 -11.15 -12.87 9.84
N PRO A 4 -10.15 -12.01 9.60
CA PRO A 4 -9.11 -11.67 10.59
C PRO A 4 -9.73 -11.17 11.90
N GLU A 5 -9.14 -11.48 13.04
CA GLU A 5 -9.63 -11.05 14.37
C GLU A 5 -9.68 -9.52 14.51
N THR A 6 -8.92 -8.80 13.69
CA THR A 6 -8.85 -7.34 13.63
C THR A 6 -9.89 -6.69 12.70
N PHE A 7 -10.70 -7.48 11.97
CA PHE A 7 -11.77 -6.96 11.12
C PHE A 7 -12.98 -6.59 11.97
N SER A 8 -13.25 -5.28 12.09
CA SER A 8 -14.45 -4.78 12.76
C SER A 8 -15.21 -3.84 11.83
N LEU A 9 -16.50 -4.12 11.63
CA LEU A 9 -17.38 -3.18 10.94
C LEU A 9 -17.64 -1.99 11.86
N PRO A 10 -17.43 -0.75 11.39
CA PRO A 10 -17.72 0.41 12.21
C PRO A 10 -19.24 0.49 12.48
N PRO A 11 -19.65 1.12 13.59
CA PRO A 11 -21.06 1.34 13.88
C PRO A 11 -21.77 2.04 12.71
N TYR A 12 -23.07 1.77 12.53
CA TYR A 12 -23.83 2.26 11.37
C TYR A 12 -23.76 3.79 11.19
N TYR A 13 -23.67 4.54 12.29
CA TYR A 13 -23.58 6.01 12.29
C TYR A 13 -22.22 6.54 11.79
N VAL A 14 -21.19 5.70 11.72
CA VAL A 14 -19.90 6.00 11.05
C VAL A 14 -19.90 5.40 9.64
N LEU A 15 -20.36 4.16 9.49
CA LEU A 15 -20.36 3.45 8.22
C LEU A 15 -21.16 4.17 7.13
N VAL A 16 -22.39 4.59 7.44
CA VAL A 16 -23.29 5.23 6.46
C VAL A 16 -22.70 6.54 5.92
N PRO A 17 -22.27 7.50 6.77
CA PRO A 17 -21.60 8.71 6.28
C PRO A 17 -20.35 8.42 5.44
N LEU A 18 -19.54 7.42 5.81
CA LEU A 18 -18.36 7.05 5.03
C LEU A 18 -18.72 6.51 3.65
N LEU A 19 -19.73 5.64 3.55
CA LEU A 19 -20.19 5.14 2.25
C LEU A 19 -20.77 6.27 1.39
N VAL A 20 -21.53 7.20 1.97
CA VAL A 20 -22.05 8.37 1.26
C VAL A 20 -20.92 9.27 0.78
N ALA A 21 -19.92 9.54 1.62
CA ALA A 21 -18.78 10.36 1.26
C ALA A 21 -17.92 9.70 0.16
N LEU A 22 -17.65 8.39 0.29
CA LEU A 22 -16.93 7.62 -0.72
C LEU A 22 -17.69 7.63 -2.05
N ALA A 23 -18.99 7.32 -2.03
CA ALA A 23 -19.83 7.36 -3.22
C ALA A 23 -19.86 8.75 -3.85
N GLY A 24 -20.00 9.81 -3.04
CA GLY A 24 -19.97 11.19 -3.52
C GLY A 24 -18.65 11.53 -4.23
N VAL A 25 -17.51 11.21 -3.61
CA VAL A 25 -16.18 11.42 -4.20
C VAL A 25 -16.02 10.59 -5.48
N SER A 26 -16.38 9.31 -5.46
CA SER A 26 -16.29 8.42 -6.63
C SER A 26 -17.16 8.90 -7.78
N VAL A 27 -18.41 9.29 -7.53
CA VAL A 27 -19.32 9.82 -8.56
C VAL A 27 -18.76 11.11 -9.15
N MET A 28 -18.26 12.03 -8.33
CA MET A 28 -17.65 13.26 -8.83
C MET A 28 -16.42 12.98 -9.70
N LEU A 29 -15.56 12.03 -9.32
CA LEU A 29 -14.40 11.64 -10.14
C LEU A 29 -14.82 10.95 -11.44
N VAL A 30 -15.87 10.14 -11.42
CA VAL A 30 -16.43 9.52 -12.65
C VAL A 30 -17.01 10.59 -13.57
N VAL A 31 -17.67 11.61 -13.04
CA VAL A 31 -18.26 12.70 -13.85
C VAL A 31 -17.19 13.64 -14.40
N LEU A 32 -16.18 13.98 -13.60
CA LEU A 32 -15.11 14.91 -14.00
C LEU A 32 -14.07 14.26 -14.89
N GLU A 33 -14.03 12.93 -14.93
CA GLU A 33 -13.20 12.16 -15.85
C GLU A 33 -11.70 12.54 -15.85
N PRO A 34 -11.05 12.79 -14.69
CA PRO A 34 -9.69 13.30 -14.67
C PRO A 34 -8.70 12.33 -15.33
N PRO A 35 -7.64 12.84 -15.97
CA PRO A 35 -6.62 11.99 -16.56
C PRO A 35 -5.90 11.18 -15.48
N VAL A 36 -5.72 9.89 -15.71
CA VAL A 36 -4.93 9.00 -14.86
C VAL A 36 -3.70 8.56 -15.63
N THR A 37 -2.57 9.13 -15.24
CA THR A 37 -1.24 8.88 -15.82
C THR A 37 -0.33 8.25 -14.76
N ASP A 38 0.85 7.80 -15.16
CA ASP A 38 1.88 7.34 -14.21
C ASP A 38 2.17 8.38 -13.12
N ARG A 39 2.21 9.67 -13.47
CA ARG A 39 2.38 10.75 -12.47
C ARG A 39 1.23 10.82 -11.49
N THR A 40 0.00 10.53 -11.95
CA THR A 40 -1.17 10.48 -11.09
C THR A 40 -1.07 9.32 -10.12
N VAL A 41 -0.75 8.12 -10.61
CA VAL A 41 -0.56 6.94 -9.77
C VAL A 41 0.54 7.16 -8.72
N LEU A 42 1.70 7.66 -9.14
CA LEU A 42 2.80 7.97 -8.22
C LEU A 42 2.43 9.06 -7.19
N ALA A 43 1.59 10.03 -7.56
CA ALA A 43 1.08 11.03 -6.63
C ALA A 43 0.16 10.44 -5.54
N PHE A 44 -0.40 9.25 -5.76
CA PHE A 44 -1.19 8.52 -4.76
C PHE A 44 -0.35 7.64 -3.82
N VAL A 45 0.93 7.39 -4.12
CA VAL A 45 1.81 6.59 -3.25
C VAL A 45 1.89 7.11 -1.81
N PRO A 46 2.07 8.42 -1.56
CA PRO A 46 2.07 8.93 -0.19
C PRO A 46 0.73 8.73 0.53
N TRP A 47 -0.39 8.71 -0.19
CA TRP A 47 -1.71 8.44 0.40
C TRP A 47 -1.86 6.97 0.79
N MET A 48 -1.31 6.04 0.01
CA MET A 48 -1.23 4.62 0.37
C MET A 48 -0.40 4.44 1.65
N VAL A 49 0.75 5.10 1.73
CA VAL A 49 1.61 5.14 2.94
C VAL A 49 0.85 5.71 4.14
N LEU A 50 0.13 6.82 3.94
CA LEU A 50 -0.63 7.48 5.00
C LEU A 50 -1.69 6.55 5.60
N GLY A 51 -2.43 5.81 4.76
CA GLY A 51 -3.44 4.85 5.23
C GLY A 51 -2.85 3.77 6.13
N SER A 52 -1.72 3.18 5.73
CA SER A 52 -1.00 2.21 6.56
C SER A 52 -0.44 2.84 7.84
N THR A 53 0.09 4.07 7.76
CA THR A 53 0.61 4.81 8.92
C THR A 53 -0.49 5.06 9.96
N PHE A 54 -1.68 5.47 9.52
CA PHE A 54 -2.83 5.63 10.41
C PHE A 54 -3.22 4.32 11.08
N TYR A 55 -3.23 3.21 10.34
CA TYR A 55 -3.55 1.93 10.95
C TYR A 55 -2.51 1.51 12.01
N VAL A 56 -1.22 1.74 11.74
CA VAL A 56 -0.15 1.50 12.73
C VAL A 56 -0.33 2.38 13.97
N LEU A 57 -0.65 3.66 13.80
CA LEU A 57 -0.93 4.57 14.93
C LEU A 57 -2.07 4.06 15.83
N TYR A 58 -3.09 3.43 15.24
CA TYR A 58 -4.14 2.78 16.02
C TYR A 58 -3.62 1.58 16.80
N GLN A 59 -2.84 0.70 16.16
CA GLN A 59 -2.28 -0.50 16.81
C GLN A 59 -1.30 -0.18 17.93
N VAL A 60 -0.52 0.89 17.81
CA VAL A 60 0.38 1.35 18.88
C VAL A 60 -0.33 2.25 19.91
N GLU A 61 -1.67 2.30 19.91
CA GLU A 61 -2.46 3.09 20.86
C GLU A 61 -2.02 4.57 20.91
N ALA A 62 -1.73 5.16 19.75
CA ALA A 62 -1.35 6.57 19.60
C ALA A 62 -2.50 7.44 19.08
N VAL A 63 -3.72 6.90 19.01
CA VAL A 63 -4.92 7.58 18.53
C VAL A 63 -5.92 7.75 19.68
N PRO A 64 -6.52 8.95 19.88
CA PRO A 64 -7.56 9.16 20.87
C PRO A 64 -8.78 8.25 20.65
N SER A 65 -9.35 7.70 21.72
CA SER A 65 -10.48 6.77 21.67
C SER A 65 -11.71 7.32 20.92
N THR A 66 -11.95 8.63 20.98
CA THR A 66 -13.07 9.31 20.30
C THR A 66 -13.03 9.15 18.77
N ILE A 67 -11.84 9.06 18.17
CA ILE A 67 -11.66 8.97 16.71
C ILE A 67 -11.06 7.63 16.27
N ALA A 68 -10.69 6.75 17.21
CA ALA A 68 -10.02 5.48 16.95
C ALA A 68 -10.75 4.61 15.91
N VAL A 69 -12.09 4.65 15.90
CA VAL A 69 -12.91 3.91 14.92
C VAL A 69 -12.53 4.24 13.46
N LEU A 70 -12.11 5.47 13.17
CA LEU A 70 -11.71 5.88 11.81
C LEU A 70 -10.33 5.34 11.40
N PHE A 71 -9.56 4.81 12.35
CA PHE A 71 -8.21 4.27 12.16
C PHE A 71 -8.19 2.74 12.24
N THR A 72 -9.34 2.08 12.45
CA THR A 72 -9.47 0.61 12.41
C THR A 72 -9.53 0.09 10.98
N SER A 73 -9.16 -1.18 10.77
CA SER A 73 -9.36 -1.86 9.48
C SER A 73 -10.79 -2.40 9.36
N PRO A 74 -11.49 -2.24 8.21
CA PRO A 74 -11.04 -1.61 6.96
C PRO A 74 -11.32 -0.09 6.89
N THR A 75 -11.93 0.50 7.92
CA THR A 75 -12.38 1.89 7.97
C THR A 75 -11.31 2.91 7.59
N VAL A 76 -10.06 2.71 8.03
CA VAL A 76 -8.91 3.58 7.79
C VAL A 76 -8.54 3.73 6.32
N TYR A 77 -8.71 2.67 5.54
CA TYR A 77 -8.44 2.73 4.10
C TYR A 77 -9.55 3.47 3.37
N VAL A 78 -10.80 3.31 3.81
CA VAL A 78 -11.95 4.05 3.27
C VAL A 78 -11.83 5.54 3.59
N THR A 79 -11.51 5.90 4.84
CA THR A 79 -11.33 7.29 5.26
C THR A 79 -10.17 7.94 4.50
N THR A 80 -9.04 7.24 4.37
CA THR A 80 -7.89 7.73 3.60
C THR A 80 -8.24 7.92 2.12
N ALA A 81 -8.99 6.98 1.51
CA ALA A 81 -9.43 7.10 0.12
C ALA A 81 -10.38 8.30 -0.10
N ILE A 82 -11.30 8.56 0.84
CA ILE A 82 -12.18 9.73 0.80
C ILE A 82 -11.36 11.03 0.86
N VAL A 83 -10.41 11.11 1.79
CA VAL A 83 -9.57 12.32 1.93
C VAL A 83 -8.70 12.50 0.68
N ALA A 84 -8.03 11.44 0.21
CA ALA A 84 -7.19 11.50 -0.98
C ALA A 84 -8.00 11.89 -2.23
N GLY A 85 -9.19 11.31 -2.40
CA GLY A 85 -10.10 11.67 -3.48
C GLY A 85 -10.66 13.09 -3.36
N GLY A 86 -10.94 13.56 -2.14
CA GLY A 86 -11.33 14.95 -1.89
C GLY A 86 -10.22 15.95 -2.24
N VAL A 87 -8.97 15.63 -1.89
CA VAL A 87 -7.79 16.42 -2.31
C VAL A 87 -7.59 16.36 -3.81
N TRP A 88 -7.88 15.22 -4.45
CA TRP A 88 -7.85 15.11 -5.90
C TRP A 88 -8.90 15.99 -6.57
N LEU A 89 -10.14 15.98 -6.08
CA LEU A 89 -11.21 16.88 -6.54
C LEU A 89 -10.82 18.34 -6.37
N LEU A 90 -10.28 18.72 -5.21
CA LEU A 90 -9.77 20.07 -4.99
C LEU A 90 -8.65 20.42 -5.99
N GLY A 91 -7.73 19.49 -6.24
CA GLY A 91 -6.67 19.66 -7.24
C GLY A 91 -7.21 19.90 -8.65
N ILE A 92 -8.29 19.24 -9.04
CA ILE A 92 -8.99 19.47 -10.32
C ILE A 92 -9.52 20.90 -10.38
N PHE A 93 -10.22 21.37 -9.34
CA PHE A 93 -10.75 22.73 -9.30
C PHE A 93 -9.65 23.80 -9.28
N LEU A 94 -8.58 23.59 -8.51
CA LEU A 94 -7.45 24.53 -8.46
C LEU A 94 -6.71 24.60 -9.80
N TYR A 95 -6.59 23.48 -10.51
CA TYR A 95 -6.04 23.45 -11.86
C TYR A 95 -6.94 24.19 -12.85
N ALA A 96 -8.25 23.94 -12.82
CA ALA A 96 -9.23 24.63 -13.67
C ALA A 96 -9.27 26.14 -13.41
N ALA A 97 -9.04 26.58 -12.17
CA ALA A 97 -8.96 27.99 -11.79
C ALA A 97 -7.60 28.65 -12.11
N GLY A 98 -6.62 27.90 -12.64
CA GLY A 98 -5.27 28.42 -12.92
C GLY A 98 -4.41 28.66 -11.68
N LEU A 99 -4.82 28.19 -10.50
CA LEU A 99 -4.12 28.36 -9.22
C LEU A 99 -3.01 27.32 -9.00
N GLN A 100 -3.07 26.19 -9.70
CA GLN A 100 -2.07 25.13 -9.65
C GLN A 100 -1.72 24.65 -11.05
N PRO A 101 -0.44 24.40 -11.36
CA PRO A 101 -0.02 24.01 -12.72
C PRO A 101 -0.29 22.52 -13.03
N SER A 102 -0.54 21.68 -12.02
CA SER A 102 -0.75 20.25 -12.20
C SER A 102 -1.55 19.64 -11.05
N ILE A 103 -2.59 18.88 -11.41
CA ILE A 103 -3.43 18.12 -10.47
C ILE A 103 -2.58 17.11 -9.68
N SER A 104 -1.82 16.26 -10.38
CA SER A 104 -1.01 15.21 -9.74
C SER A 104 0.08 15.77 -8.84
N ARG A 105 0.69 16.91 -9.21
CA ARG A 105 1.68 17.57 -8.34
C ARG A 105 1.05 18.05 -7.04
N PHE A 106 -0.13 18.67 -7.10
CA PHE A 106 -0.87 19.09 -5.91
C PHE A 106 -1.21 17.92 -5.00
N VAL A 107 -1.82 16.86 -5.55
CA VAL A 107 -2.18 15.63 -4.81
C VAL A 107 -0.95 14.98 -4.17
N GLY A 108 0.15 14.88 -4.93
CA GLY A 108 1.39 14.27 -4.45
C GLY A 108 2.06 15.09 -3.36
N ILE A 109 2.11 16.43 -3.47
CA ILE A 109 2.69 17.30 -2.43
C ILE A 109 1.88 17.20 -1.14
N VAL A 110 0.55 17.37 -1.24
CA VAL A 110 -0.33 17.31 -0.05
C VAL A 110 -0.21 15.94 0.62
N GLY A 111 -0.29 14.86 -0.16
CA GLY A 111 -0.11 13.50 0.34
C GLY A 111 1.24 13.29 1.00
N THR A 112 2.33 13.78 0.38
CA THR A 112 3.69 13.65 0.94
C THR A 112 3.82 14.39 2.26
N VAL A 113 3.29 15.62 2.36
CA VAL A 113 3.32 16.38 3.60
C VAL A 113 2.60 15.61 4.71
N PHE A 114 1.37 15.14 4.47
CA PHE A 114 0.64 14.36 5.46
C PHE A 114 1.37 13.05 5.82
N ALA A 115 1.81 12.28 4.83
CA ALA A 115 2.51 11.02 5.04
C ALA A 115 3.79 11.23 5.89
N VAL A 116 4.64 12.18 5.52
CA VAL A 116 5.87 12.49 6.26
C VAL A 116 5.55 12.94 7.68
N CYS A 117 4.58 13.84 7.86
CA CYS A 117 4.18 14.30 9.20
C CYS A 117 3.76 13.13 10.11
N PHE A 118 2.90 12.24 9.63
CA PHE A 118 2.39 11.13 10.45
C PHE A 118 3.38 9.98 10.59
N VAL A 119 4.23 9.72 9.59
CA VAL A 119 5.34 8.77 9.73
C VAL A 119 6.32 9.26 10.79
N VAL A 120 6.77 10.52 10.69
CA VAL A 120 7.66 11.13 11.70
C VAL A 120 7.03 11.12 13.09
N PHE A 121 5.73 11.42 13.19
CA PHE A 121 5.01 11.32 14.46
C PHE A 121 5.01 9.90 15.03
N THR A 122 4.78 8.88 14.18
CA THR A 122 4.83 7.46 14.58
C THR A 122 6.21 7.11 15.10
N LEU A 123 7.27 7.43 14.36
CA LEU A 123 8.66 7.15 14.76
C LEU A 123 9.03 7.87 16.06
N TYR A 124 8.63 9.14 16.20
CA TYR A 124 8.86 9.92 17.41
C TYR A 124 8.13 9.30 18.62
N ALA A 125 6.86 8.91 18.46
CA ALA A 125 6.09 8.27 19.51
C ALA A 125 6.74 6.95 19.96
N SER A 126 7.21 6.13 19.02
CA SER A 126 7.91 4.87 19.32
C SER A 126 9.26 5.08 19.98
N TRP A 127 10.01 6.12 19.57
CA TRP A 127 11.25 6.51 20.23
C TRP A 127 11.01 6.86 21.70
N GLN A 128 9.99 7.67 21.99
CA GLN A 128 9.65 8.06 23.36
C GLN A 128 9.18 6.89 24.22
N ARG A 129 8.60 5.85 23.62
CA ARG A 129 8.17 4.63 24.30
C ARG A 129 9.29 3.58 24.43
N GLY A 130 10.44 3.80 23.81
CA GLY A 130 11.55 2.84 23.78
C GLY A 130 11.30 1.61 22.90
N THR A 131 10.34 1.68 21.98
CA THR A 131 9.93 0.57 21.10
C THR A 131 10.49 0.70 19.68
N PHE A 132 11.36 1.68 19.44
CA PHE A 132 11.91 1.97 18.12
C PHE A 132 12.96 0.93 17.68
N GLN A 133 12.64 0.13 16.65
CA GLN A 133 13.49 -0.95 16.14
C GLN A 133 13.63 -0.92 14.60
N PRO A 134 14.50 -0.07 14.05
CA PRO A 134 14.55 0.16 12.60
C PRO A 134 15.32 -0.90 11.79
N PHE A 135 16.09 -1.78 12.44
CA PHE A 135 17.09 -2.62 11.75
C PHE A 135 16.46 -3.54 10.68
N TRP A 136 15.54 -4.42 11.08
CA TRP A 136 14.85 -5.33 10.17
C TRP A 136 13.93 -4.62 9.16
N PRO A 137 13.14 -3.60 9.56
CA PRO A 137 12.38 -2.79 8.60
C PRO A 137 13.23 -2.14 7.51
N VAL A 138 14.40 -1.60 7.85
CA VAL A 138 15.32 -1.02 6.86
C VAL A 138 15.86 -2.10 5.92
N ILE A 139 16.25 -3.25 6.45
CA ILE A 139 16.67 -4.40 5.65
C ILE A 139 15.55 -4.85 4.70
N ALA A 140 14.30 -4.91 5.18
CA ALA A 140 13.14 -5.28 4.37
C ALA A 140 12.99 -4.33 3.18
N VAL A 141 13.05 -3.01 3.40
CA VAL A 141 12.94 -2.01 2.33
C VAL A 141 14.08 -2.13 1.31
N VAL A 142 15.33 -2.32 1.79
CA VAL A 142 16.50 -2.46 0.91
C VAL A 142 16.41 -3.72 0.05
N ILE A 143 16.13 -4.87 0.65
CA ILE A 143 15.96 -6.14 -0.07
C ILE A 143 14.81 -6.03 -1.07
N SER A 144 13.68 -5.44 -0.66
CA SER A 144 12.53 -5.23 -1.55
C SER A 144 12.88 -4.37 -2.76
N GLY A 145 13.65 -3.30 -2.56
CA GLY A 145 14.13 -2.45 -3.65
C GLY A 145 15.01 -3.23 -4.63
N VAL A 146 15.94 -4.04 -4.14
CA VAL A 146 16.81 -4.87 -4.97
C VAL A 146 16.00 -5.92 -5.73
N VAL A 147 15.15 -6.69 -5.04
CA VAL A 147 14.35 -7.77 -5.65
C VAL A 147 13.37 -7.18 -6.68
N ALA A 148 12.68 -6.09 -6.35
CA ALA A 148 11.74 -5.44 -7.28
C ALA A 148 12.48 -4.87 -8.50
N ALA A 149 13.66 -4.28 -8.33
CA ALA A 149 14.46 -3.76 -9.44
C ALA A 149 14.93 -4.90 -10.35
N LEU A 150 15.39 -6.03 -9.79
CA LEU A 150 15.77 -7.21 -10.57
C LEU A 150 14.58 -7.82 -11.30
N ALA A 151 13.43 -7.97 -10.63
CA ALA A 151 12.20 -8.47 -11.24
C ALA A 151 11.69 -7.56 -12.36
N TRP A 152 11.72 -6.25 -12.15
CA TRP A 152 11.33 -5.27 -13.16
C TRP A 152 12.30 -5.24 -14.35
N LEU A 153 13.60 -5.36 -14.10
CA LEU A 153 14.63 -5.45 -15.14
C LEU A 153 14.42 -6.72 -15.97
N ALA A 154 14.25 -7.86 -15.32
CA ALA A 154 13.94 -9.14 -15.97
C ALA A 154 12.69 -9.03 -16.87
N LEU A 155 11.59 -8.47 -16.34
CA LEU A 155 10.38 -8.21 -17.12
C LEU A 155 10.66 -7.30 -18.31
N SER A 156 11.42 -6.21 -18.11
CA SER A 156 11.74 -5.25 -19.17
C SER A 156 12.58 -5.86 -20.30
N LEU A 157 13.44 -6.83 -19.98
CA LEU A 157 14.29 -7.51 -20.95
C LEU A 157 13.57 -8.61 -21.73
N TRP A 158 12.65 -9.35 -21.08
CA TRP A 158 11.93 -10.46 -21.72
C TRP A 158 10.56 -10.07 -22.30
N PHE A 159 9.91 -9.07 -21.72
CA PHE A 159 8.57 -8.59 -22.05
C PHE A 159 8.57 -7.05 -22.16
N THR A 160 9.39 -6.54 -23.08
CA THR A 160 9.62 -5.08 -23.25
C THR A 160 8.34 -4.30 -23.50
N GLU A 161 7.38 -4.87 -24.23
CA GLU A 161 6.09 -4.21 -24.53
C GLU A 161 5.26 -4.00 -23.25
N VAL A 162 5.17 -5.02 -22.40
CA VAL A 162 4.52 -4.95 -21.08
C VAL A 162 5.13 -3.82 -20.25
N ALA A 163 6.45 -3.78 -20.14
CA ALA A 163 7.16 -2.77 -19.36
C ALA A 163 6.97 -1.35 -19.94
N ALA A 164 6.98 -1.20 -21.26
CA ALA A 164 6.79 0.08 -21.93
C ALA A 164 5.36 0.63 -21.78
N VAL A 165 4.33 -0.24 -21.85
CA VAL A 165 2.93 0.15 -21.75
C VAL A 165 2.52 0.47 -20.31
N THR A 166 2.93 -0.38 -19.36
CA THR A 166 2.56 -0.23 -17.95
C THR A 166 3.44 0.76 -17.20
N GLY A 167 4.66 1.00 -17.66
CA GLY A 167 5.53 2.08 -17.21
C GLY A 167 5.78 2.09 -15.70
N ALA A 168 5.80 3.30 -15.12
CA ALA A 168 6.04 3.43 -13.68
C ALA A 168 4.89 2.90 -12.83
N THR A 169 3.68 2.84 -13.40
CA THR A 169 2.52 2.22 -12.73
C THR A 169 2.76 0.73 -12.53
N GLY A 170 3.24 0.01 -13.55
CA GLY A 170 3.60 -1.40 -13.44
C GLY A 170 4.76 -1.63 -12.45
N ALA A 171 5.80 -0.80 -12.52
CA ALA A 171 6.93 -0.88 -11.60
C ALA A 171 6.50 -0.71 -10.13
N LEU A 172 5.54 0.19 -9.86
CA LEU A 172 4.99 0.39 -8.52
C LEU A 172 4.23 -0.84 -8.01
N VAL A 173 3.47 -1.53 -8.87
CA VAL A 173 2.78 -2.79 -8.50
C VAL A 173 3.82 -3.84 -8.09
N VAL A 174 4.86 -4.03 -8.90
CA VAL A 174 5.96 -4.97 -8.58
C VAL A 174 6.63 -4.60 -7.27
N PHE A 175 6.97 -3.33 -7.07
CA PHE A 175 7.58 -2.88 -5.81
C PHE A 175 6.67 -3.10 -4.60
N GLY A 176 5.40 -2.70 -4.68
CA GLY A 176 4.45 -2.82 -3.57
C GLY A 176 4.27 -4.26 -3.11
N HIS A 177 4.05 -5.19 -4.04
CA HIS A 177 3.93 -6.62 -3.72
C HIS A 177 5.25 -7.23 -3.26
N THR A 178 6.39 -6.79 -3.78
CA THR A 178 7.71 -7.24 -3.30
C THR A 178 7.93 -6.79 -1.86
N LEU A 179 7.61 -5.53 -1.53
CA LEU A 179 7.72 -4.99 -0.18
C LEU A 179 6.86 -5.77 0.81
N ASP A 180 5.63 -6.09 0.43
CA ASP A 180 4.72 -6.94 1.18
C ASP A 180 5.30 -8.34 1.40
N GLY A 181 5.75 -9.00 0.32
CA GLY A 181 6.37 -10.32 0.39
C GLY A 181 7.57 -10.37 1.33
N VAL A 182 8.52 -9.45 1.15
CA VAL A 182 9.78 -9.41 1.93
C VAL A 182 9.53 -9.00 3.38
N SER A 183 8.69 -7.99 3.63
CA SER A 183 8.41 -7.58 5.00
C SER A 183 7.66 -8.66 5.77
N THR A 184 6.70 -9.35 5.15
CA THR A 184 5.99 -10.48 5.77
C THR A 184 6.93 -11.65 6.04
N ALA A 185 7.82 -12.00 5.10
CA ALA A 185 8.82 -13.05 5.30
C ALA A 185 9.74 -12.76 6.49
N ILE A 186 10.25 -11.52 6.59
CA ILE A 186 11.07 -11.10 7.75
C ILE A 186 10.25 -11.09 9.04
N GLY A 187 9.00 -10.63 8.97
CA GLY A 187 8.05 -10.66 10.08
C GLY A 187 7.93 -12.08 10.65
N TYR A 188 7.66 -13.05 9.79
CA TYR A 188 7.45 -14.45 10.15
C TYR A 188 8.75 -15.12 10.64
N ASP A 189 9.82 -15.08 9.84
CA ASP A 189 11.03 -15.88 10.08
C ASP A 189 11.92 -15.32 11.20
N VAL A 190 11.89 -13.99 11.42
CA VAL A 190 12.90 -13.31 12.25
C VAL A 190 12.28 -12.56 13.43
N ILE A 191 11.21 -11.81 13.18
CA ILE A 191 10.56 -10.98 14.20
C ILE A 191 9.57 -11.82 15.05
N GLY A 192 9.05 -12.92 14.49
CA GLY A 192 8.00 -13.71 15.13
C GLY A 192 6.63 -13.03 15.08
N ALA A 193 6.42 -12.12 14.14
CA ALA A 193 5.12 -11.51 13.89
C ALA A 193 4.16 -12.55 13.29
N GLY A 194 2.94 -12.61 13.84
CA GLY A 194 1.88 -13.48 13.29
C GLY A 194 1.37 -13.00 11.93
N GLU A 195 0.79 -13.93 11.16
CA GLU A 195 0.09 -13.66 9.91
C GLU A 195 -1.37 -14.07 10.03
N ASP A 196 -2.27 -13.10 9.94
CA ASP A 196 -3.72 -13.29 10.13
C ASP A 196 -4.44 -13.63 8.82
N VAL A 197 -3.81 -13.43 7.65
CA VAL A 197 -4.41 -13.72 6.34
C VAL A 197 -4.26 -15.21 6.05
N PRO A 198 -5.34 -16.00 5.99
CA PRO A 198 -5.25 -17.46 5.91
C PRO A 198 -4.47 -17.97 4.70
N VAL A 199 -4.58 -17.29 3.56
CA VAL A 199 -3.85 -17.66 2.33
C VAL A 199 -2.36 -17.35 2.47
N SER A 200 -2.00 -16.22 3.08
CA SER A 200 -0.60 -15.88 3.35
C SER A 200 0.02 -16.87 4.33
N LEU A 201 -0.68 -17.16 5.43
CA LEU A 201 -0.25 -18.13 6.43
C LEU A 201 -0.06 -19.52 5.83
N ALA A 202 -1.00 -20.00 5.01
CA ALA A 202 -0.86 -21.30 4.35
C ALA A 202 0.37 -21.38 3.43
N ILE A 203 0.75 -20.29 2.75
CA ILE A 203 1.96 -20.24 1.93
C ILE A 203 3.22 -20.28 2.81
N LEU A 204 3.21 -19.57 3.93
CA LEU A 204 4.33 -19.54 4.89
C LEU A 204 4.52 -20.90 5.55
N GLU A 205 3.46 -21.51 6.08
CA GLU A 205 3.48 -22.86 6.68
C GLU A 205 3.92 -23.92 5.65
N PHE A 206 3.47 -23.80 4.40
CA PHE A 206 3.96 -24.68 3.34
C PHE A 206 5.45 -24.44 3.06
N GLY A 207 5.91 -23.20 3.05
CA GLY A 207 7.34 -22.85 2.96
C GLY A 207 8.18 -23.45 4.09
N GLU A 208 7.63 -23.49 5.31
CA GLU A 208 8.24 -24.10 6.50
C GLU A 208 8.33 -25.63 6.38
N SER A 209 7.37 -26.27 5.70
CA SER A 209 7.40 -27.72 5.46
C SER A 209 8.46 -28.18 4.45
N LEU A 210 9.09 -27.24 3.72
CA LEU A 210 10.12 -27.54 2.73
C LEU A 210 11.49 -27.72 3.39
N PRO A 211 12.36 -28.60 2.85
CA PRO A 211 13.69 -28.85 3.41
C PRO A 211 14.64 -27.63 3.30
N THR A 212 14.22 -26.59 2.59
CA THR A 212 14.94 -25.31 2.46
C THR A 212 14.70 -24.37 3.64
N ALA A 213 13.69 -24.61 4.48
CA ALA A 213 13.30 -23.72 5.57
C ALA A 213 14.47 -23.45 6.53
N ASP A 214 15.20 -24.50 6.92
CA ASP A 214 16.37 -24.39 7.81
C ASP A 214 17.54 -23.57 7.21
N LEU A 215 17.57 -23.40 5.88
CA LEU A 215 18.67 -22.73 5.18
C LEU A 215 18.38 -21.26 4.88
N ILE A 216 17.16 -20.95 4.44
CA ILE A 216 16.80 -19.63 3.89
C ILE A 216 15.50 -19.06 4.48
N GLY A 217 14.95 -19.67 5.53
CA GLY A 217 13.67 -19.30 6.15
C GLY A 217 12.46 -19.95 5.47
N ALA A 218 11.28 -19.82 6.04
CA ALA A 218 10.02 -20.25 5.42
C ALA A 218 9.49 -19.20 4.44
N GLY A 219 9.78 -17.92 4.69
CA GLY A 219 9.21 -16.77 3.99
C GLY A 219 9.66 -16.58 2.53
N TRP A 220 10.76 -17.19 2.08
CA TRP A 220 11.25 -17.04 0.70
C TRP A 220 10.19 -17.42 -0.34
N LEU A 221 9.37 -18.44 -0.06
CA LEU A 221 8.32 -18.87 -0.97
C LEU A 221 7.24 -17.80 -1.09
N PHE A 222 6.88 -17.16 0.02
CA PHE A 222 5.92 -16.05 0.02
C PHE A 222 6.42 -14.86 -0.80
N VAL A 223 7.71 -14.51 -0.67
CA VAL A 223 8.36 -13.48 -1.52
C VAL A 223 8.22 -13.85 -2.99
N LEU A 224 8.57 -15.09 -3.36
CA LEU A 224 8.50 -15.57 -4.74
C LEU A 224 7.07 -15.49 -5.28
N VAL A 225 6.08 -15.93 -4.51
CA VAL A 225 4.67 -15.89 -4.90
C VAL A 225 4.21 -14.45 -5.12
N LYS A 226 4.55 -13.51 -4.24
CA LYS A 226 4.16 -12.09 -4.38
C LYS A 226 4.81 -11.43 -5.60
N VAL A 227 6.10 -11.67 -5.83
CA VAL A 227 6.81 -11.16 -7.01
C VAL A 227 6.18 -11.74 -8.29
N ALA A 228 5.98 -13.05 -8.34
CA ALA A 228 5.36 -13.71 -9.49
C ALA A 228 3.94 -13.19 -9.75
N LEU A 229 3.12 -13.06 -8.70
CA LEU A 229 1.78 -12.49 -8.78
C LEU A 229 1.81 -11.08 -9.37
N ALA A 230 2.73 -10.23 -8.91
CA ALA A 230 2.84 -8.86 -9.41
C ALA A 230 3.23 -8.82 -10.89
N LEU A 231 4.20 -9.65 -11.31
CA LEU A 231 4.60 -9.74 -12.72
C LEU A 231 3.45 -10.25 -13.60
N VAL A 232 2.69 -11.24 -13.13
CA VAL A 232 1.50 -11.77 -13.82
C VAL A 232 0.42 -10.69 -13.94
N ILE A 233 0.13 -9.96 -12.85
CA ILE A 233 -0.82 -8.84 -12.85
C ILE A 233 -0.42 -7.81 -13.91
N VAL A 234 0.84 -7.36 -13.91
CA VAL A 234 1.31 -6.34 -14.84
C VAL A 234 1.23 -6.83 -16.28
N GLY A 235 1.58 -8.10 -16.55
CA GLY A 235 1.43 -8.72 -17.87
C GLY A 235 -0.02 -8.80 -18.34
N LEU A 236 -0.94 -9.27 -17.49
CA LEU A 236 -2.36 -9.40 -17.83
C LEU A 236 -3.05 -8.04 -18.08
N PHE A 237 -2.57 -6.99 -17.42
CA PHE A 237 -3.13 -5.64 -17.56
C PHE A 237 -2.51 -4.82 -18.69
N GLU A 238 -1.49 -5.33 -19.39
CA GLU A 238 -0.85 -4.64 -20.51
C GLU A 238 -1.89 -4.16 -21.55
N GLU A 239 -2.69 -5.08 -22.07
CA GLU A 239 -3.69 -4.78 -23.11
C GLU A 239 -4.71 -3.76 -22.59
N TYR A 240 -5.17 -3.92 -21.35
CA TYR A 240 -6.14 -3.00 -20.76
C TYR A 240 -5.59 -1.58 -20.57
N VAL A 241 -4.31 -1.46 -20.20
CA VAL A 241 -3.61 -0.17 -20.09
C VAL A 241 -3.34 0.46 -21.46
N ARG A 242 -3.22 -0.34 -22.52
CA ARG A 242 -3.08 0.16 -23.89
C ARG A 242 -4.41 0.67 -24.44
N GLU A 243 -5.48 -0.11 -24.29
CA GLU A 243 -6.79 0.18 -24.87
C GLU A 243 -7.56 1.23 -24.07
N GLU A 244 -7.56 1.11 -22.74
CA GLU A 244 -8.23 2.05 -21.84
C GLU A 244 -7.25 2.64 -20.80
N PRO A 245 -6.25 3.46 -21.21
CA PRO A 245 -5.14 3.89 -20.36
C PRO A 245 -5.53 4.45 -18.99
N ARG A 246 -6.63 5.22 -18.94
CA ARG A 246 -7.14 5.80 -17.71
C ARG A 246 -7.62 4.73 -16.74
N ARG A 247 -8.52 3.85 -17.20
CA ARG A 247 -9.14 2.83 -16.34
C ARG A 247 -8.15 1.72 -15.99
N GLY A 248 -7.33 1.28 -16.95
CA GLY A 248 -6.26 0.32 -16.71
C GLY A 248 -5.29 0.79 -15.63
N ARG A 249 -4.83 2.04 -15.71
CA ARG A 249 -3.97 2.62 -14.65
C ARG A 249 -4.69 2.80 -13.33
N THR A 250 -5.98 3.14 -13.30
CA THR A 250 -6.75 3.19 -12.06
C THR A 250 -6.78 1.83 -11.36
N VAL A 251 -7.05 0.75 -12.10
CA VAL A 251 -7.07 -0.59 -11.51
C VAL A 251 -5.67 -1.02 -11.05
N LEU A 252 -4.63 -0.78 -11.86
CA LEU A 252 -3.26 -1.06 -11.43
C LEU A 252 -2.84 -0.24 -10.20
N ALA A 253 -3.31 1.00 -10.05
CA ALA A 253 -3.06 1.79 -8.84
C ALA A 253 -3.72 1.18 -7.59
N LEU A 254 -4.92 0.61 -7.73
CA LEU A 254 -5.58 -0.13 -6.64
C LEU A 254 -4.80 -1.40 -6.30
N LEU A 255 -4.34 -2.16 -7.31
CA LEU A 255 -3.53 -3.36 -7.09
C LEU A 255 -2.18 -3.02 -6.45
N ALA A 256 -1.56 -1.91 -6.86
CA ALA A 256 -0.37 -1.38 -6.19
C ALA A 256 -0.64 -1.06 -4.72
N ALA A 257 -1.79 -0.48 -4.38
CA ALA A 257 -2.17 -0.22 -2.99
C ALA A 257 -2.38 -1.51 -2.17
N VAL A 258 -2.89 -2.57 -2.81
CA VAL A 258 -3.07 -3.89 -2.17
C VAL A 258 -1.74 -4.53 -1.79
N GLY A 259 -0.67 -4.30 -2.56
CA GLY A 259 0.68 -4.71 -2.16
C GLY A 259 1.35 -3.71 -1.21
N LEU A 260 1.41 -2.44 -1.61
CA LEU A 260 2.13 -1.41 -0.86
C LEU A 260 1.55 -1.17 0.54
N GLY A 261 0.23 -1.28 0.70
CA GLY A 261 -0.46 -1.08 1.97
C GLY A 261 0.06 -1.99 3.07
N PRO A 262 -0.09 -3.33 2.95
CA PRO A 262 0.50 -4.31 3.88
C PRO A 262 2.02 -4.19 4.01
N GLY A 263 2.75 -3.98 2.92
CA GLY A 263 4.22 -3.84 2.98
C GLY A 263 4.68 -2.64 3.83
N VAL A 264 4.06 -1.48 3.65
CA VAL A 264 4.34 -0.29 4.47
C VAL A 264 3.84 -0.46 5.89
N HIS A 265 2.69 -1.11 6.07
CA HIS A 265 2.15 -1.42 7.39
C HIS A 265 3.14 -2.23 8.21
N ASN A 266 3.63 -3.35 7.66
CA ASN A 266 4.62 -4.21 8.31
C ASN A 266 5.90 -3.43 8.64
N VAL A 267 6.47 -2.71 7.68
CA VAL A 267 7.68 -1.90 7.89
C VAL A 267 7.51 -0.91 9.05
N LEU A 268 6.41 -0.16 9.07
CA LEU A 268 6.17 0.84 10.11
C LEU A 268 5.85 0.18 11.46
N LEU A 269 5.02 -0.85 11.47
CA LEU A 269 4.65 -1.57 12.69
C LEU A 269 5.87 -2.20 13.35
N PHE A 270 6.70 -2.90 12.59
CA PHE A 270 7.94 -3.52 13.06
C PHE A 270 8.99 -2.49 13.52
N THR A 271 8.94 -1.27 12.97
CA THR A 271 9.76 -0.17 13.47
C THR A 271 9.23 0.39 14.80
N ALA A 272 7.92 0.34 15.00
CA ALA A 272 7.21 1.14 16.00
C ALA A 272 6.74 0.36 17.24
N ALA A 273 6.62 -0.96 17.16
CA ALA A 273 6.08 -1.83 18.19
C ALA A 273 7.14 -2.86 18.67
N PRO A 274 7.10 -3.27 19.94
CA PRO A 274 7.90 -4.37 20.44
C PRO A 274 7.27 -5.70 20.01
N PHE A 275 8.11 -6.63 19.56
CA PHE A 275 7.76 -8.01 19.23
C PHE A 275 8.57 -8.96 20.12
#